data_AF-A0A2V7W9W5-F1
#
_entry.id   AF-A0A2V7W9W5-F1
#
_cell.length_a   1.000
_cell.length_b   1.000
_cell.length_c   1.000
_cell.angle_alpha   90.00
_cell.angle_beta   90.00
_cell.angle_gamma   90.00
#
_symmetry.space_group_name_H-M   'P 1'
#
loop_
_entity.id
_entity.type
_entity.pdbx_description
1 polymer ?
#
loop_
_entity_poly.entity_id
_entity_poly.type
_entity_poly.pdbx_seq_one_letter_code
_entity_poly.pdbx_strand_id
1 'polypeptide(L)'
;MAWWHWTLLAFLFLTLEFFASTLHLAFFSAGAFFVAILVGFGVGGPLWVQLLTFTAFSLATLFFIRPWAVRKLGLSVTRIVDTLIGEKALAIDDMPVAGFGKAEMRGSTWSARNVGETPLVRGQRCVVERVEGLLLHVRA
;
A
#
# COMPACT_ATOMS: atom_id res chain seq x y z
N MET A 1 -20.08 -18.34 26.00
CA MET A 1 -19.78 -16.89 26.07
C MET A 1 -20.94 -16.13 25.48
N ALA A 2 -21.25 -14.96 26.05
CA ALA A 2 -22.33 -14.11 25.55
C ALA A 2 -21.85 -13.22 24.38
N TRP A 3 -22.77 -12.87 23.48
CA TRP A 3 -22.53 -12.09 22.26
C TRP A 3 -21.78 -10.77 22.51
N TRP A 4 -22.00 -10.13 23.66
CA TRP A 4 -21.38 -8.85 24.03
C TRP A 4 -19.85 -8.92 24.14
N HIS A 5 -19.27 -10.08 24.46
CA HIS A 5 -17.81 -10.24 24.51
C HIS A 5 -17.18 -10.04 23.12
N TRP A 6 -17.81 -10.62 22.09
CA TRP A 6 -17.36 -10.50 20.70
C TRP A 6 -17.57 -9.09 20.18
N THR A 7 -18.66 -8.43 20.56
CA THR A 7 -18.89 -7.01 20.24
C THR A 7 -17.81 -6.12 20.86
N LEU A 8 -17.48 -6.30 22.14
CA LEU A 8 -16.40 -5.55 22.79
C LEU A 8 -15.06 -5.78 22.10
N LEU A 9 -14.76 -7.03 21.73
CA LEU A 9 -13.54 -7.37 21.01
C LEU A 9 -13.48 -6.70 19.62
N ALA A 10 -14.61 -6.66 18.90
CA ALA A 10 -14.70 -6.00 17.61
C ALA A 10 -14.43 -4.49 17.72
N PHE A 11 -15.02 -3.83 18.72
CA PHE A 11 -14.76 -2.41 19.00
C PHE A 11 -13.31 -2.17 19.44
N LEU A 12 -12.72 -3.06 20.23
CA LEU A 12 -11.31 -2.96 20.62
C LEU A 12 -10.38 -3.03 19.40
N PHE A 13 -10.62 -3.96 18.48
CA PHE A 13 -9.83 -4.00 17.24
C PHE A 13 -10.01 -2.75 16.38
N LEU A 14 -11.24 -2.22 16.33
CA LEU A 14 -11.53 -1.01 15.57
C LEU A 14 -10.87 0.23 16.19
N THR A 15 -10.82 0.35 17.52
CA THR A 15 -10.11 1.46 18.18
C THR A 15 -8.60 1.32 18.02
N LEU A 16 -8.05 0.11 18.14
CA LEU A 16 -6.64 -0.16 17.91
C LEU A 16 -6.22 0.14 16.47
N GLU A 17 -7.09 -0.09 15.49
CA GLU A 17 -6.87 0.29 14.08
C GLU A 17 -6.62 1.80 13.92
N PHE A 18 -7.18 2.68 14.75
CA PHE A 18 -6.85 4.11 14.64
C PHE A 18 -5.42 4.44 15.11
N PHE A 19 -4.87 3.61 16.01
CA PHE A 19 -3.48 3.76 16.46
C PHE A 19 -2.50 3.03 15.53
N ALA A 20 -2.92 1.90 14.96
CA ALA A 20 -2.15 1.16 14.00
C ALA A 20 -2.44 1.70 12.59
N SER A 21 -1.48 2.37 11.94
CA SER A 21 -1.63 2.80 10.53
C SER A 21 -1.68 1.64 9.52
N THR A 22 -2.24 0.49 9.91
CA THR A 22 -2.25 -0.77 9.18
C THR A 22 -3.68 -1.34 9.16
N LEU A 23 -4.25 -1.51 7.97
CA LEU A 23 -5.62 -2.01 7.71
C LEU A 23 -5.94 -3.44 8.21
N HIS A 24 -5.05 -4.08 8.96
CA HIS A 24 -5.20 -5.49 9.32
C HIS A 24 -6.22 -5.69 10.44
N LEU A 25 -6.29 -4.79 11.43
CA LEU A 25 -7.15 -4.94 12.60
C LEU A 25 -8.63 -4.72 12.24
N ALA A 26 -8.90 -3.87 11.26
CA ALA A 26 -10.24 -3.70 10.67
C ALA A 26 -10.84 -5.04 10.19
N PHE A 27 -10.05 -5.92 9.58
CA PHE A 27 -10.54 -7.23 9.12
C PHE A 27 -10.84 -8.19 10.27
N PHE A 28 -10.05 -8.15 11.34
CA PHE A 28 -10.33 -8.91 12.57
C PHE A 28 -11.58 -8.36 13.28
N SER A 29 -11.80 -7.04 13.27
CA SER A 29 -13.03 -6.44 13.79
C SER A 29 -14.27 -6.97 13.06
N ALA A 30 -14.24 -7.03 11.72
CA ALA A 30 -15.32 -7.58 10.91
C ALA A 30 -15.63 -9.06 11.25
N GLY A 31 -14.60 -9.89 11.45
CA GLY A 31 -14.77 -11.27 11.88
C GLY A 31 -15.38 -11.40 13.27
N ALA A 32 -15.00 -10.52 14.21
CA ALA A 32 -15.56 -10.50 15.55
C ALA A 32 -17.04 -10.09 15.54
N PHE A 33 -17.42 -9.11 14.72
CA PHE A 33 -18.83 -8.75 14.53
C PHE A 33 -19.66 -9.90 13.94
N PHE A 34 -19.12 -10.62 12.95
CA PHE A 34 -19.81 -11.76 12.35
C PHE A 34 -20.11 -12.85 13.39
N VAL A 35 -19.13 -13.18 14.23
CA VAL A 35 -19.33 -14.14 15.33
C VAL A 35 -20.27 -13.58 16.41
N ALA A 36 -20.20 -12.29 16.74
CA ALA A 36 -21.14 -11.66 17.68
C ALA A 36 -22.59 -11.80 17.22
N ILE A 37 -22.85 -11.59 15.93
CA ILE A 37 -24.17 -11.75 15.31
C ILE A 37 -24.61 -13.22 15.38
N LEU A 38 -23.75 -14.16 14.97
CA LEU A 38 -24.08 -15.60 15.02
C LEU A 38 -24.41 -16.09 16.44
N VAL A 39 -23.64 -15.64 17.43
CA VAL A 39 -23.90 -15.94 18.84
C VAL A 39 -25.20 -15.28 19.32
N GLY A 40 -25.49 -14.04 18.87
CA GLY A 40 -26.73 -13.32 19.16
C GLY A 40 -27.98 -14.03 18.63
N PHE A 41 -27.88 -14.70 17.47
CA PHE A 41 -28.95 -15.53 16.90
C PHE A 41 -29.03 -16.94 17.49
N GLY A 42 -28.24 -17.26 18.51
CA GLY A 42 -28.26 -18.58 19.16
C GLY A 42 -27.50 -19.68 18.40
N VAL A 43 -26.83 -19.34 17.29
CA VAL A 43 -26.03 -20.26 16.45
C VAL A 43 -24.57 -20.33 16.94
N GLY A 44 -24.29 -19.80 18.13
CA GLY A 44 -22.95 -19.64 18.65
C GLY A 44 -22.20 -20.93 18.96
N GLY A 45 -22.89 -22.04 19.23
CA GLY A 45 -22.26 -23.32 19.58
C GLY A 45 -21.21 -23.24 20.71
N PRO A 46 -20.34 -24.27 20.84
CA PRO A 46 -19.23 -24.28 21.78
C PRO A 46 -18.17 -23.21 21.43
N LEU A 47 -17.40 -22.78 22.44
CA LEU A 47 -16.36 -21.76 22.28
C LEU A 47 -15.34 -22.03 21.17
N TRP A 48 -14.96 -23.30 21.01
CA TRP A 48 -14.03 -23.72 19.96
C TRP A 48 -14.56 -23.49 18.54
N VAL A 49 -15.88 -23.63 18.34
CA VAL A 49 -16.53 -23.37 17.05
C VAL A 49 -16.54 -21.88 16.76
N GLN A 50 -16.77 -21.04 17.78
CA GLN A 50 -16.72 -19.58 17.66
C GLN A 50 -15.33 -19.09 17.26
N LEU A 51 -14.29 -19.62 17.91
CA LEU A 51 -12.90 -19.31 17.60
C LEU A 51 -12.53 -19.74 16.18
N LEU A 52 -12.87 -20.97 15.78
CA LEU A 52 -12.61 -21.45 14.42
C LEU A 52 -13.32 -20.60 13.36
N THR A 53 -14.59 -20.25 13.60
CA THR A 53 -15.37 -19.41 12.67
C THR A 53 -14.78 -18.01 12.59
N PHE A 54 -14.42 -17.41 13.72
CA PHE A 54 -13.76 -16.11 13.78
C PHE A 54 -12.46 -16.10 12.98
N THR A 55 -11.58 -17.08 13.22
CA THR A 55 -10.28 -17.17 12.56
C THR A 55 -10.45 -17.43 11.07
N ALA A 56 -11.28 -18.39 10.68
CA ALA A 56 -11.53 -18.70 9.27
C ALA A 56 -12.13 -17.51 8.52
N PHE A 57 -13.11 -16.83 9.11
CA PHE A 57 -13.75 -15.66 8.48
C PHE A 57 -12.81 -14.46 8.42
N SER A 58 -12.02 -14.20 9.47
CA SER A 58 -11.02 -13.12 9.48
C SER A 58 -9.94 -13.36 8.43
N LEU A 59 -9.41 -14.59 8.33
CA LEU A 59 -8.45 -14.95 7.29
C LEU A 59 -9.05 -14.84 5.90
N ALA A 60 -10.26 -15.36 5.68
CA ALA A 60 -10.94 -15.24 4.39
C ALA A 60 -11.12 -13.76 4.00
N THR A 61 -11.64 -12.94 4.92
CA THR A 61 -11.82 -11.51 4.71
C THR A 61 -10.49 -10.82 4.40
N LEU A 62 -9.42 -11.18 5.13
CA LEU A 62 -8.08 -10.66 4.87
C LEU A 62 -7.58 -11.07 3.48
N PHE A 63 -7.67 -12.33 3.08
CA PHE A 63 -7.15 -12.77 1.78
C PHE A 63 -7.97 -12.25 0.59
N PHE A 64 -9.30 -12.17 0.71
CA PHE A 64 -10.18 -11.73 -0.37
C PHE A 64 -10.34 -10.22 -0.45
N ILE A 65 -10.49 -9.53 0.69
CA ILE A 65 -10.76 -8.09 0.72
C ILE A 65 -9.46 -7.27 0.70
N ARG A 66 -8.35 -7.74 1.27
CA ARG A 66 -7.06 -7.01 1.20
C ARG A 66 -6.63 -6.63 -0.22
N PRO A 67 -6.61 -7.52 -1.24
CA PRO A 67 -6.21 -7.11 -2.59
C PRO A 67 -7.16 -6.06 -3.18
N TRP A 68 -8.44 -6.09 -2.81
CA TRP A 68 -9.42 -5.10 -3.26
C TRP A 68 -9.29 -3.76 -2.51
N ALA A 69 -9.13 -3.80 -1.19
CA ALA A 69 -8.96 -2.65 -0.32
C ALA A 69 -7.66 -1.91 -0.63
N VAL A 70 -6.54 -2.61 -0.83
CA VAL A 70 -5.26 -1.99 -1.22
C VAL A 70 -5.37 -1.31 -2.59
N ARG A 71 -6.09 -1.91 -3.54
CA ARG A 71 -6.35 -1.30 -4.86
C ARG A 71 -7.27 -0.07 -4.78
N LYS A 72 -8.34 -0.11 -3.97
CA LYS A 72 -9.31 0.97 -3.82
C LYS A 72 -8.83 2.14 -2.96
N LEU A 73 -8.10 1.85 -1.87
CA LEU A 73 -7.59 2.85 -0.94
C LEU A 73 -6.27 3.47 -1.42
N GLY A 74 -5.73 3.02 -2.55
CA GLY A 74 -4.56 3.65 -3.18
C GLY A 74 -3.27 3.54 -2.35
N LEU A 75 -3.22 2.64 -1.37
CA LEU A 75 -2.06 2.38 -0.52
C LEU A 75 -0.93 1.62 -1.24
N SER A 76 -1.01 1.49 -2.57
CA SER A 76 0.13 1.04 -3.35
C SER A 76 1.16 2.16 -3.42
N VAL A 77 2.33 1.93 -2.82
CA VAL A 77 3.56 2.75 -3.00
C VAL A 77 3.83 3.07 -4.48
N THR A 78 3.38 2.20 -5.39
CA THR A 78 3.41 2.37 -6.85
C THR A 78 2.80 3.69 -7.35
N ARG A 79 1.76 4.24 -6.70
CA ARG A 79 1.13 5.47 -7.21
C ARG A 79 2.01 6.71 -7.02
N ILE A 80 2.83 6.76 -5.96
CA ILE A 80 3.80 7.86 -5.77
C ILE A 80 4.82 7.84 -6.91
N VAL A 81 5.26 6.65 -7.29
CA VAL A 81 6.21 6.40 -8.38
C VAL A 81 5.61 6.80 -9.75
N ASP A 82 4.33 6.48 -9.98
CA ASP A 82 3.63 6.88 -11.21
C ASP A 82 3.36 8.40 -11.28
N THR A 83 3.18 9.10 -10.15
CA THR A 83 3.06 10.58 -10.16
C THR A 83 4.34 11.31 -10.52
N LEU A 84 5.49 10.63 -10.50
CA LEU A 84 6.76 11.22 -10.94
C LEU A 84 6.90 11.19 -12.46
N ILE A 85 6.13 10.33 -13.15
CA ILE A 85 6.15 10.21 -14.60
C ILE A 85 5.57 11.50 -15.21
N GLY A 86 6.34 12.12 -16.10
CA GLY A 86 6.02 13.42 -16.73
C GLY A 86 6.53 14.65 -15.96
N GLU A 87 7.11 14.48 -14.77
CA GLU A 87 7.74 15.60 -14.07
C GLU A 87 9.10 15.99 -14.67
N LYS A 88 9.46 17.25 -14.46
CA LYS A 88 10.75 17.81 -14.85
C LYS A 88 11.79 17.50 -13.77
N ALA A 89 12.86 16.85 -14.15
CA ALA A 89 14.06 16.66 -13.35
C ALA A 89 15.24 17.45 -13.95
N LEU A 90 16.25 17.71 -13.14
CA LEU A 90 17.47 18.41 -13.53
C LEU A 90 18.63 17.41 -13.52
N ALA A 91 19.31 17.20 -14.64
CA ALA A 91 20.50 16.36 -14.67
C ALA A 91 21.61 16.99 -13.80
N ILE A 92 22.12 16.26 -12.81
CA ILE A 92 23.24 16.70 -11.95
C ILE A 92 24.57 16.22 -12.53
N ASP A 93 24.58 15.05 -13.15
CA ASP A 93 25.73 14.46 -13.83
C ASP A 93 25.51 14.44 -15.35
N ASP A 94 26.62 14.44 -16.11
CA ASP A 94 26.60 14.21 -17.54
C ASP A 94 26.22 12.75 -17.83
N MET A 95 25.14 12.54 -18.58
CA MET A 95 24.60 11.21 -18.87
C MET A 95 24.63 10.95 -20.38
N PRO A 96 25.52 10.08 -20.88
CA PRO A 96 25.52 9.68 -22.28
C PRO A 96 24.23 8.92 -22.62
N VAL A 97 23.95 8.75 -23.92
CA VAL A 97 22.81 7.97 -24.41
C VAL A 97 22.86 6.55 -23.82
N ALA A 98 21.73 6.09 -23.28
CA ALA A 98 21.60 4.81 -22.55
C ALA A 98 22.44 4.68 -21.26
N GLY A 99 23.16 5.73 -20.86
CA GLY A 99 24.04 5.78 -19.69
C GLY A 99 23.31 6.11 -18.38
N PHE A 100 24.02 5.90 -17.27
CA PHE A 100 23.54 6.16 -15.92
C PHE A 100 24.17 7.43 -15.35
N GLY A 101 23.42 8.14 -14.52
CA GLY A 101 23.89 9.28 -13.75
C GLY A 101 22.89 9.64 -12.65
N LYS A 102 22.88 10.91 -12.26
CA LYS A 102 22.00 11.42 -11.20
C LYS A 102 21.18 12.59 -11.73
N ALA A 103 19.92 12.64 -11.30
CA ALA A 103 19.04 13.76 -11.57
C ALA A 103 18.39 14.25 -10.27
N GLU A 104 18.24 15.56 -10.15
CA GLU A 104 17.52 16.21 -9.07
C GLU A 104 16.05 16.35 -9.45
N MET A 105 15.16 15.88 -8.59
CA MET A 105 13.72 16.02 -8.78
C MET A 105 13.09 16.36 -7.44
N ARG A 106 12.34 17.47 -7.40
CA ARG A 106 11.72 18.02 -6.18
C ARG A 106 12.70 18.21 -5.01
N GLY A 107 13.94 18.63 -5.30
CA GLY A 107 14.97 18.86 -4.28
C GLY A 107 15.60 17.58 -3.69
N SER A 108 15.31 16.42 -4.28
CA SER A 108 15.91 15.13 -3.91
C SER A 108 16.74 14.59 -5.08
N THR A 109 17.90 14.00 -4.78
CA THR A 109 18.76 13.37 -5.79
C THR A 109 18.33 11.92 -6.02
N TRP A 110 18.02 11.60 -7.28
CA TRP A 110 17.64 10.27 -7.73
C TRP A 110 18.68 9.69 -8.69
N SER A 111 18.75 8.36 -8.75
CA SER A 111 19.51 7.69 -9.81
C SER A 111 18.72 7.81 -11.10
N ALA A 112 19.37 8.21 -12.19
CA ALA A 112 18.73 8.43 -13.46
C ALA A 112 19.44 7.68 -14.58
N ARG A 113 18.67 7.25 -15.58
CA ARG A 113 19.16 6.64 -16.81
C ARG A 113 18.62 7.42 -17.99
N ASN A 114 19.51 7.84 -18.88
CA ASN A 114 19.12 8.52 -20.10
C ASN A 114 18.55 7.50 -21.10
N VAL A 115 17.26 7.60 -21.41
CA VAL A 115 16.58 6.77 -22.43
C VAL A 115 16.33 7.54 -23.74
N GLY A 116 16.78 8.79 -23.84
CA GLY A 116 16.72 9.58 -25.06
C GLY A 116 17.84 9.27 -26.04
N GLU A 117 17.73 9.85 -27.24
CA GLU A 117 18.73 9.73 -28.31
C GLU A 117 19.85 10.77 -28.19
N THR A 118 19.71 11.74 -27.27
CA THR A 118 20.68 12.81 -27.03
C THR A 118 21.35 12.66 -25.68
N PRO A 119 22.68 12.90 -25.56
CA PRO A 119 23.34 12.96 -24.26
C PRO A 119 22.77 14.14 -23.44
N LEU A 120 22.59 13.91 -22.14
CA LEU A 120 22.16 14.93 -21.19
C LEU A 120 23.40 15.54 -20.53
N VAL A 121 23.49 16.86 -20.52
CA VAL A 121 24.58 17.60 -19.85
C VAL A 121 24.14 18.01 -18.45
N ARG A 122 25.08 18.12 -17.51
CA ARG A 122 24.84 18.69 -16.19
C ARG A 122 24.14 20.04 -16.28
N GLY A 123 23.06 20.20 -15.50
CA GLY A 123 22.20 21.39 -15.48
C GLY A 123 21.11 21.40 -16.55
N GLN A 124 21.02 20.38 -17.40
CA GLN A 124 19.96 20.25 -18.39
C GLN A 124 18.66 19.75 -17.74
N ARG A 125 17.54 20.32 -18.17
CA ARG A 125 16.20 19.84 -17.78
C ARG A 125 15.86 18.60 -18.59
N CYS A 126 15.33 17.59 -17.93
CA CYS A 126 14.87 16.34 -18.52
C CYS A 126 13.47 16.02 -17.97
N VAL A 127 12.74 15.16 -18.67
CA VAL A 127 11.42 14.68 -18.27
C VAL A 127 11.52 13.21 -17.90
N VAL A 128 10.90 12.83 -16.79
CA VAL A 128 10.82 11.44 -16.34
C VAL A 128 9.81 10.68 -17.21
N GLU A 129 10.27 9.72 -17.99
CA GLU A 129 9.41 8.88 -18.84
C GLU A 129 8.90 7.64 -18.09
N ARG A 130 9.70 7.10 -17.18
CA ARG A 130 9.36 5.93 -16.38
C ARG A 130 10.15 5.95 -15.09
N VAL A 131 9.60 5.32 -14.04
CA VAL A 131 10.35 5.06 -12.82
C VAL A 131 10.37 3.57 -12.52
N GLU A 132 11.55 3.05 -12.21
CA GLU A 132 11.81 1.66 -11.89
C GLU A 132 12.50 1.58 -10.52
N GLY A 133 11.68 1.50 -9.47
CA GLY A 133 12.17 1.54 -8.08
C GLY A 133 12.76 2.90 -7.72
N LEU A 134 14.09 2.96 -7.56
CA LEU A 134 14.86 4.19 -7.28
C LEU A 134 15.54 4.76 -8.54
N LEU A 135 15.34 4.13 -9.70
CA LEU A 135 15.90 4.56 -10.98
C LEU A 135 14.85 5.31 -11.80
N LEU A 136 15.13 6.56 -12.15
CA LEU A 136 14.35 7.36 -13.09
C LEU A 136 14.86 7.11 -14.51
N HIS A 137 13.98 6.76 -15.43
CA HIS A 137 14.28 6.80 -16.86
C HIS A 137 13.90 8.19 -17.37
N VAL A 138 14.89 8.95 -17.82
CA VAL A 138 14.74 10.36 -18.19
C VAL A 138 15.11 10.59 -19.65
N ARG A 139 14.45 11.57 -20.27
CA ARG A 139 14.70 12.04 -21.64
C ARG A 139 14.85 13.56 -21.65
N ALA A 140 15.68 14.09 -22.56
CA ALA A 140 15.79 15.54 -22.80
C ALA A 140 14.46 16.17 -23.23
#